data_AF-A0A7C4E642-F1
#
_entry.id   AF-A0A7C4E642-F1
#
_cell.length_a   1.000
_cell.length_b   1.000
_cell.length_c   1.000
_cell.angle_alpha   90.00
_cell.angle_beta   90.00
_cell.angle_gamma   90.00
#
_symmetry.space_group_name_H-M   'P 1'
#
loop_
_entity.id
_entity.type
_entity.pdbx_description
1 polymer ?
#
loop_
_entity_poly.entity_id
_entity_poly.type
_entity_poly.pdbx_seq_one_letter_code
_entity_poly.pdbx_strand_id
1 'polypeptide(L)'
;MNRAKPLLLAWAAALALALPAPAAHAEYGNVVINNFSDAAGMRPVVFPHWFHRVRYRCKVCHGDLGFQFKAGGNQINMLKIIDGQFCGACHNGEIAWGVENCNLCHSAKPGTPTQVHESTVQTLTGAAAPK
;
A
#
# COMPACT_ATOMS: atom_id res chain seq x y z
N MET A 1 -32.36 -42.29 -2.63
CA MET A 1 -31.06 -41.68 -2.30
C MET A 1 -30.82 -40.50 -3.25
N ASN A 2 -30.88 -39.27 -2.73
CA ASN A 2 -30.99 -38.01 -3.50
C ASN A 2 -29.74 -37.67 -4.34
N ARG A 3 -29.81 -37.88 -5.67
CA ARG A 3 -28.83 -37.41 -6.65
C ARG A 3 -28.86 -35.88 -6.91
N ALA A 4 -29.81 -35.15 -6.31
CA ALA A 4 -29.94 -33.70 -6.47
C ALA A 4 -28.91 -32.88 -5.64
N LYS A 5 -28.36 -33.45 -4.56
CA LYS A 5 -27.40 -32.77 -3.67
C LYS A 5 -26.08 -32.37 -4.36
N PRO A 6 -25.39 -33.21 -5.15
CA PRO A 6 -24.11 -32.84 -5.77
C PRO A 6 -24.27 -31.76 -6.85
N LEU A 7 -25.41 -31.71 -7.56
CA LEU A 7 -25.65 -30.68 -8.58
C LEU A 7 -25.88 -29.29 -7.96
N LEU A 8 -26.59 -29.24 -6.83
CA LEU A 8 -26.82 -28.00 -6.07
C LEU A 8 -25.52 -27.44 -5.47
N LEU A 9 -24.62 -28.32 -5.01
CA LEU A 9 -23.29 -27.95 -4.51
C LEU A 9 -22.38 -27.39 -5.61
N ALA A 10 -22.41 -27.98 -6.81
CA ALA A 10 -21.63 -27.49 -7.95
C ALA A 10 -22.11 -26.12 -8.46
N TRP A 11 -23.43 -25.87 -8.46
CA TRP A 11 -23.99 -24.56 -8.80
C TRP A 11 -23.67 -23.49 -7.75
N ALA A 12 -23.70 -23.83 -6.46
CA ALA A 12 -23.30 -22.90 -5.40
C ALA A 12 -21.82 -22.50 -5.48
N ALA A 13 -20.93 -23.44 -5.83
CA ALA A 13 -19.50 -23.16 -6.02
C ALA A 13 -19.24 -22.30 -7.27
N ALA A 14 -19.96 -22.53 -8.38
CA ALA A 14 -19.86 -21.71 -9.57
C ALA A 14 -20.38 -20.27 -9.35
N LEU A 15 -21.44 -20.10 -8.56
CA LEU A 15 -21.98 -18.79 -8.20
C LEU A 15 -21.03 -18.00 -7.28
N ALA A 16 -20.30 -18.68 -6.39
CA ALA A 16 -19.30 -18.07 -5.52
C ALA A 16 -18.11 -17.48 -6.28
N LEU A 17 -17.73 -18.09 -7.42
CA LEU A 17 -16.61 -17.63 -8.26
C LEU A 17 -16.99 -16.47 -9.21
N ALA A 18 -18.29 -16.22 -9.40
CA ALA A 18 -18.81 -15.14 -10.23
C ALA A 18 -18.97 -13.80 -9.47
N LEU A 19 -18.73 -13.78 -8.15
CA LEU A 19 -18.74 -12.54 -7.38
C LEU A 19 -17.48 -11.72 -7.70
N PRO A 20 -17.63 -10.44 -8.08
CA PRO A 20 -16.48 -9.57 -8.22
C PRO A 20 -15.76 -9.47 -6.87
N ALA A 21 -14.45 -9.69 -6.88
CA ALA A 21 -13.63 -9.47 -5.69
C ALA A 21 -13.85 -8.02 -5.20
N PRO A 22 -13.99 -7.78 -3.89
CA PRO A 22 -14.09 -6.43 -3.38
C PRO A 22 -12.84 -5.65 -3.79
N ALA A 23 -13.04 -4.42 -4.24
CA ALA A 23 -11.92 -3.52 -4.50
C ALA A 23 -11.09 -3.38 -3.21
N ALA A 24 -9.77 -3.50 -3.32
CA ALA A 24 -8.89 -3.21 -2.19
C ALA A 24 -9.01 -1.72 -1.85
N HIS A 25 -9.75 -1.40 -0.78
CA HIS A 25 -9.84 -0.04 -0.25
C HIS A 25 -8.59 0.25 0.56
N ALA A 26 -7.92 1.37 0.28
CA ALA A 26 -6.89 1.85 1.17
C ALA A 26 -7.55 2.34 2.46
N GLU A 27 -7.05 1.89 3.60
CA GLU A 27 -7.59 2.23 4.93
C GLU A 27 -7.01 3.57 5.42
N TYR A 28 -7.75 4.25 6.30
CA TYR A 28 -7.33 5.48 6.97
C TYR A 28 -5.90 5.39 7.50
N GLY A 29 -5.08 6.36 7.07
CA GLY A 29 -3.68 6.48 7.47
C GLY A 29 -2.69 5.89 6.48
N ASN A 30 -3.11 5.25 5.39
CA ASN A 30 -2.20 4.87 4.31
C ASN A 30 -1.60 6.11 3.65
N VAL A 31 -0.34 6.02 3.20
CA VAL A 31 0.35 7.14 2.54
C VAL A 31 0.67 6.75 1.11
N VAL A 32 0.26 7.59 0.16
CA VAL A 32 0.72 7.50 -1.22
C VAL A 32 1.99 8.35 -1.35
N ILE A 33 3.03 7.80 -1.96
CA ILE A 33 4.33 8.46 -2.18
C ILE A 33 4.60 8.50 -3.69
N ASN A 34 4.67 9.71 -4.23
CA ASN A 34 4.87 9.98 -5.65
C ASN A 34 5.90 11.09 -5.92
N ASN A 35 6.80 11.37 -4.97
CA ASN A 35 7.81 12.43 -5.16
C ASN A 35 8.75 12.13 -6.35
N PHE A 36 8.97 10.85 -6.68
CA PHE A 36 9.88 10.42 -7.75
C PHE A 36 9.32 9.31 -8.66
N SER A 37 8.29 8.57 -8.23
CA SER A 37 7.86 7.35 -8.91
C SER A 37 7.37 7.59 -10.32
N ASP A 38 6.37 8.45 -10.51
CA ASP A 38 5.81 8.73 -11.84
C ASP A 38 6.87 9.30 -12.79
N ALA A 39 7.72 10.20 -12.30
CA ALA A 39 8.81 10.79 -13.08
C ALA A 39 9.85 9.74 -13.52
N ALA A 40 10.00 8.66 -12.77
CA ALA A 40 10.85 7.51 -13.09
C ALA A 40 10.13 6.42 -13.90
N GLY A 41 8.90 6.67 -14.37
CA GLY A 41 8.12 5.70 -15.14
C GLY A 41 7.54 4.54 -14.30
N MET A 42 7.52 4.68 -12.98
CA MET A 42 7.00 3.69 -12.05
C MET A 42 5.71 4.18 -11.40
N ARG A 43 4.77 3.27 -11.12
CA ARG A 43 3.54 3.62 -10.41
C ARG A 43 3.85 4.22 -9.03
N PRO A 44 3.04 5.13 -8.48
CA PRO A 44 3.28 5.65 -7.14
C PRO A 44 3.22 4.53 -6.09
N VAL A 45 3.90 4.75 -4.96
CA VAL A 45 3.99 3.75 -3.89
C VAL A 45 2.83 3.93 -2.92
N VAL A 46 2.20 2.83 -2.50
CA VAL A 46 1.28 2.83 -1.35
C VAL A 46 2.00 2.26 -0.14
N PHE A 47 2.10 3.05 0.92
CA PHE A 47 2.58 2.60 2.22
C PHE A 47 1.40 2.32 3.15
N PRO A 48 1.13 1.05 3.49
CA PRO A 48 0.03 0.70 4.37
C PRO A 48 0.42 0.82 5.85
N HIS A 49 0.04 1.92 6.52
CA HIS A 49 0.37 2.11 7.93
C HIS A 49 -0.21 1.01 8.81
N TRP A 50 -1.43 0.54 8.52
CA TRP A 50 -2.07 -0.52 9.29
C TRP A 50 -1.20 -1.78 9.39
N PHE A 51 -0.74 -2.31 8.25
CA PHE A 51 0.08 -3.52 8.21
C PHE A 51 1.38 -3.38 9.03
N HIS A 52 2.04 -2.23 8.91
CA HIS A 52 3.28 -1.97 9.66
C HIS A 52 3.02 -1.77 11.16
N ARG A 53 1.91 -1.15 11.54
CA ARG A 53 1.53 -0.91 12.95
C ARG A 53 1.14 -2.16 13.73
N VAL A 54 0.77 -3.25 13.05
CA VAL A 54 0.54 -4.53 13.71
C VAL A 54 1.84 -5.08 14.33
N ARG A 55 3.01 -4.73 13.78
CA ARG A 55 4.30 -5.28 14.20
C ARG A 55 5.26 -4.26 14.81
N TYR A 56 5.14 -2.99 14.43
CA TYR A 56 6.07 -1.94 14.86
C TYR A 56 5.36 -0.73 15.47
N ARG A 57 5.99 -0.14 16.49
CA ARG A 57 5.51 1.09 17.13
C ARG A 57 5.91 2.32 16.30
N CYS A 58 5.17 3.42 16.46
CA CYS A 58 5.40 4.68 15.73
C CYS A 58 6.85 5.17 15.81
N LYS A 59 7.51 4.98 16.97
CA LYS A 59 8.92 5.39 17.19
C LYS A 59 9.88 4.73 16.22
N VAL A 60 9.66 3.46 15.84
CA VAL A 60 10.58 2.74 14.94
C VAL A 60 10.68 3.49 13.62
N CYS A 61 9.55 3.89 13.04
CA CYS A 61 9.56 4.58 11.76
C CYS A 61 9.91 6.07 11.92
N HIS A 62 9.21 6.79 12.80
CA HIS A 62 9.31 8.25 12.84
C HIS A 62 10.43 8.79 13.71
N GLY A 63 10.89 8.01 14.69
CA GLY A 63 12.03 8.35 15.53
C GLY A 63 13.32 7.73 15.01
N ASP A 64 13.37 6.40 14.95
CA ASP A 64 14.61 5.66 14.70
C ASP A 64 15.00 5.69 13.22
N LEU A 65 14.06 5.47 12.30
CA LEU A 65 14.29 5.53 10.85
C LEU A 65 14.13 6.93 10.24
N GLY A 66 13.71 7.93 11.03
CA GLY A 66 13.65 9.33 10.60
C GLY A 66 12.57 9.67 9.56
N PHE A 67 11.50 8.87 9.45
CA PHE A 67 10.34 9.26 8.65
C PHE A 67 9.69 10.51 9.28
N GLN A 68 9.58 11.60 8.52
CA GLN A 68 8.93 12.81 8.98
C GLN A 68 7.41 12.60 9.07
N PHE A 69 6.76 13.31 10.00
CA PHE A 69 5.30 13.34 10.13
C PHE A 69 4.65 14.21 9.03
N LYS A 70 5.04 13.99 7.78
CA LYS A 70 4.57 14.72 6.61
C LYS A 70 4.68 13.83 5.37
N ALA A 71 3.57 13.62 4.66
CA ALA A 71 3.60 12.95 3.37
C ALA A 71 4.54 13.68 2.41
N GLY A 72 5.50 12.96 1.83
CA GLY A 72 6.53 13.54 0.96
C GLY A 72 7.57 14.42 1.66
N GLY A 73 7.63 14.42 3.00
CA GLY A 73 8.66 15.16 3.75
C GLY A 73 10.07 14.59 3.59
N ASN A 74 10.17 13.27 3.42
CA ASN A 74 11.45 12.62 3.13
C ASN A 74 11.67 12.46 1.63
N GLN A 75 12.89 12.72 1.18
CA GLN A 75 13.34 12.40 -0.18
C GLN A 75 13.74 10.93 -0.26
N ILE A 76 12.74 10.05 -0.34
CA ILE A 76 12.93 8.59 -0.45
C ILE A 76 13.13 8.23 -1.92
N ASN A 77 14.25 7.61 -2.26
CA ASN A 77 14.52 7.08 -3.60
C ASN A 77 15.16 5.69 -3.51
N MET A 78 15.25 4.98 -4.63
CA MET A 78 15.75 3.61 -4.65
C MET A 78 17.22 3.48 -4.23
N LEU A 79 18.06 4.48 -4.48
CA LEU A 79 19.46 4.46 -4.03
C LEU A 79 19.53 4.40 -2.51
N LYS A 80 18.81 5.28 -1.82
CA LYS A 80 18.72 5.29 -0.36
C LYS A 80 18.12 4.00 0.20
N ILE A 81 17.13 3.44 -0.49
CA ILE A 81 16.52 2.16 -0.11
C ILE A 81 17.52 1.02 -0.22
N ILE A 82 18.29 0.95 -1.31
CA ILE A 82 19.33 -0.07 -1.49
C ILE A 82 20.44 0.08 -0.42
N ASP A 83 20.76 1.32 -0.03
CA ASP A 83 21.69 1.64 1.06
C ASP A 83 21.12 1.35 2.48
N GLY A 84 19.98 0.68 2.58
CA GLY A 84 19.37 0.27 3.86
C GLY A 84 18.62 1.37 4.59
N GLN A 85 18.35 2.52 3.95
CA GLN A 85 17.58 3.61 4.54
C GLN A 85 16.07 3.44 4.26
N PHE A 86 15.25 4.04 5.12
CA PHE A 86 13.79 4.06 4.99
C PHE A 86 13.21 2.65 4.84
N CYS A 87 12.62 2.34 3.68
CA CYS A 87 12.04 1.04 3.38
C CYS A 87 13.09 -0.07 3.45
N GLY A 88 14.32 0.22 3.01
CA GLY A 88 15.43 -0.73 2.96
C GLY A 88 15.94 -1.19 4.32
N ALA A 89 15.61 -0.47 5.40
CA ALA A 89 15.98 -0.89 6.75
C ALA A 89 15.32 -2.22 7.15
N CYS A 90 14.16 -2.54 6.54
CA CYS A 90 13.43 -3.78 6.78
C CYS A 90 13.25 -4.61 5.49
N HIS A 91 13.01 -3.97 4.34
CA HIS A 91 12.90 -4.66 3.05
C HIS A 91 14.30 -4.96 2.48
N ASN A 92 15.02 -5.83 3.17
CA ASN A 92 16.41 -6.18 2.88
C ASN A 92 16.60 -7.68 2.54
N GLY A 93 15.51 -8.45 2.47
CA GLY A 93 15.54 -9.89 2.25
C GLY A 93 15.71 -10.73 3.52
N GLU A 94 15.93 -10.11 4.68
CA GLU A 94 16.07 -10.79 5.97
C GLU A 94 14.87 -10.54 6.88
N ILE A 95 14.51 -9.26 7.09
CA ILE A 95 13.39 -8.87 7.98
C ILE A 95 12.06 -8.93 7.22
N ALA A 96 12.07 -8.45 5.97
CA ALA A 96 10.97 -8.51 5.03
C ALA A 96 11.51 -8.82 3.63
N TRP A 97 10.60 -9.06 2.68
CA TRP A 97 10.96 -9.31 1.28
C TRP A 97 11.86 -8.21 0.70
N GLY A 98 12.72 -8.59 -0.22
CA GLY A 98 13.68 -7.70 -0.86
C GLY A 98 13.04 -6.67 -1.80
N VAL A 99 13.79 -5.61 -2.07
CA VAL A 99 13.37 -4.42 -2.83
C VAL A 99 13.24 -4.67 -4.34
N GLU A 100 13.71 -5.81 -4.83
CA GLU A 100 13.52 -6.27 -6.21
C GLU A 100 12.05 -6.58 -6.55
N ASN A 101 11.19 -6.73 -5.54
CA ASN A 101 9.77 -7.00 -5.71
C ASN A 101 8.98 -5.70 -5.98
N CYS A 102 9.31 -4.99 -7.06
CA CYS A 102 8.85 -3.61 -7.35
C CYS A 102 7.34 -3.41 -7.18
N ASN A 103 6.53 -4.35 -7.69
CA ASN A 103 5.07 -4.25 -7.71
C ASN A 103 4.41 -4.32 -6.33
N LEU A 104 5.12 -4.81 -5.31
CA LEU A 104 4.60 -4.84 -3.94
C LEU A 104 4.54 -3.44 -3.32
N CYS A 105 5.47 -2.55 -3.72
CA CYS A 105 5.48 -1.16 -3.28
C CYS A 105 4.73 -0.26 -4.27
N HIS A 106 5.03 -0.39 -5.56
CA HIS A 106 4.53 0.45 -6.66
C HIS A 106 3.10 0.05 -7.09
N SER A 107 2.15 0.20 -6.19
CA SER A 107 0.79 -0.32 -6.30
C SER A 107 -0.32 0.74 -6.40
N ALA A 108 0.01 2.04 -6.38
CA ALA A 108 -0.98 3.09 -6.57
C ALA A 108 -1.40 3.22 -8.05
N LYS A 109 -2.46 3.99 -8.31
CA LYS A 109 -2.80 4.42 -9.67
C LYS A 109 -1.76 5.45 -10.15
N PRO A 110 -1.26 5.38 -11.40
CA PRO A 110 -0.43 6.43 -11.99
C PRO A 110 -1.05 7.82 -11.82
N GLY A 111 -0.24 8.85 -11.57
CA GLY A 111 -0.70 10.23 -11.39
C GLY A 111 -1.28 10.55 -10.02
N THR A 112 -1.39 9.58 -9.10
CA THR A 112 -1.88 9.85 -7.74
C THR A 112 -0.87 10.72 -6.99
N PRO A 113 -1.23 11.91 -6.50
CA PRO A 113 -0.28 12.78 -5.81
C PRO A 113 0.13 12.19 -4.45
N THR A 114 1.30 12.61 -3.96
CA THR A 114 1.75 12.27 -2.60
C THR A 114 0.73 12.82 -1.59
N GLN A 115 0.15 11.94 -0.78
CA GLN A 115 -0.91 12.31 0.17
C GLN A 115 -1.09 11.26 1.27
N VAL A 116 -1.75 11.66 2.36
CA VAL A 116 -2.28 10.73 3.36
C VAL A 116 -3.70 10.39 2.95
N HIS A 117 -3.94 9.13 2.59
CA HIS A 117 -5.23 8.62 2.17
C HIS A 117 -6.27 8.83 3.27
N GLU A 118 -7.43 9.39 2.88
CA GLU A 118 -8.56 9.69 3.76
C GLU A 118 -8.21 10.57 4.97
N SER A 119 -7.18 11.43 4.87
CA SER A 119 -6.92 12.38 5.95
C SER A 119 -8.10 13.35 6.11
N THR A 120 -8.48 13.63 7.36
CA THR A 120 -9.53 14.59 7.69
C THR A 120 -9.28 15.94 7.03
N VAL A 121 -8.01 16.36 6.95
CA VAL A 121 -7.61 17.58 6.23
C VAL A 121 -8.02 17.52 4.78
N GLN A 122 -7.74 16.42 4.08
CA GLN A 122 -8.10 16.26 2.67
C GLN A 122 -9.62 16.27 2.43
N THR A 123 -10.37 15.64 3.34
CA THR A 123 -11.84 15.66 3.31
C THR A 123 -12.39 17.08 3.54
N LEU A 124 -11.79 17.83 4.46
CA LEU A 124 -12.24 19.18 4.83
C LEU A 124 -11.80 20.27 3.84
N THR A 125 -10.68 20.11 3.14
CA THR A 125 -10.19 21.11 2.17
C THR A 125 -10.75 20.93 0.76
N GLY A 126 -11.61 19.92 0.52
CA GLY A 126 -12.20 19.66 -0.79
C GLY A 126 -11.18 19.21 -1.86
N ALA A 127 -9.97 18.83 -1.46
CA ALA A 127 -8.96 18.26 -2.34
C ALA A 127 -9.34 16.82 -2.65
N ALA A 128 -10.31 16.67 -3.56
CA ALA A 128 -10.89 15.39 -3.98
C ALA A 128 -9.79 14.34 -4.17
N ALA A 129 -9.96 13.20 -3.50
CA ALA A 129 -9.22 11.99 -3.84
C ALA A 129 -9.40 11.75 -5.36
N PRO A 130 -8.33 11.51 -6.13
CA PRO A 130 -8.48 11.19 -7.55
C PRO A 130 -9.36 9.94 -7.66
N LYS A 131 -10.40 10.05 -8.49
CA LYS A 131 -11.36 8.96 -8.76
C LYS A 131 -10.66 7.70 -9.28
#